data_AF-A0A944RY42-F1
#
_entry.id   AF-A0A944RY42-F1
#
_cell.length_a   1.000
_cell.length_b   1.000
_cell.length_c   1.000
_cell.angle_alpha   90.00
_cell.angle_beta   90.00
_cell.angle_gamma   90.00
#
_symmetry.space_group_name_H-M   'P 1'
#
loop_
_entity.id
_entity.type
_entity.pdbx_description
1 polymer ?
#
loop_
_entity_poly.entity_id
_entity_poly.type
_entity_poly.pdbx_seq_one_letter_code
_entity_poly.pdbx_strand_id
1 'polypeptide(L)'
;MNSWSIVVGVLFALACGATGGALFLHRARRLHQDEARYDLHTPHLPRVATALGAVTGIAIGFLLAYFASYSREFDLVAWIGRSSYILVVGSVGVQLMILGRIFFLLRREEASMGRKPAPHTLSVKRQERWRALRQRYRHDVDLRAHDDDVVGELIGVLGTPLLNARRDQSRIPFYGYLGTVCGILLMARELGGINEATETFRVLQSMAVGLVLAFQTTLVALVAFLPLRKVTDLLAQRLDTIEESWLRSRDDESRSRDDDESKKG
;
A
#
# COMPACT_ATOMS: atom_id res chain seq x y z
N MET A 1 9.52 36.80 -9.03
CA MET A 1 8.55 35.70 -9.19
C MET A 1 7.22 36.34 -9.57
N ASN A 2 6.70 36.08 -10.77
CA ASN A 2 5.55 36.81 -11.31
C ASN A 2 4.25 36.22 -10.73
N SER A 3 3.26 37.02 -10.36
CA SER A 3 1.99 36.52 -9.79
C SER A 3 1.32 35.46 -10.66
N TRP A 4 1.44 35.61 -11.98
CA TRP A 4 1.02 34.64 -12.99
C TRP A 4 1.68 33.26 -12.89
N SER A 5 2.97 33.16 -12.56
CA SER A 5 3.64 31.85 -12.42
C SER A 5 3.13 31.07 -11.20
N ILE A 6 2.73 31.79 -10.15
CA ILE A 6 2.14 31.17 -8.95
C ILE A 6 0.75 30.62 -9.28
N VAL A 7 -0.08 31.41 -9.97
CA VAL A 7 -1.43 30.97 -10.40
C VAL A 7 -1.35 29.74 -11.30
N VAL A 8 -0.46 29.74 -12.29
CA VAL A 8 -0.25 28.59 -13.19
C VAL A 8 0.20 27.36 -12.39
N GLY A 9 1.14 27.52 -11.44
CA GLY A 9 1.61 26.41 -10.60
C GLY A 9 0.50 25.82 -9.72
N VAL A 10 -0.36 26.66 -9.14
CA VAL A 10 -1.51 26.21 -8.33
C VAL A 10 -2.54 25.47 -9.19
N LEU A 11 -2.89 26.03 -10.37
CA LEU A 11 -3.81 25.37 -11.30
C LEU A 11 -3.27 24.04 -11.79
N PHE A 12 -1.97 23.96 -12.06
CA PHE A 12 -1.31 22.70 -12.43
C PHE A 12 -1.39 21.67 -11.31
N ALA A 13 -1.10 22.05 -10.06
CA ALA A 13 -1.22 21.15 -8.91
C ALA A 13 -2.66 20.66 -8.71
N LEU A 14 -3.66 21.52 -8.91
CA LEU A 14 -5.07 21.14 -8.86
C LEU A 14 -5.46 20.17 -9.99
N ALA A 15 -4.95 20.38 -11.21
CA ALA A 15 -5.15 19.46 -12.33
C ALA A 15 -4.52 18.09 -12.07
N CYS A 16 -3.30 18.05 -11.51
CA CYS A 16 -2.68 16.82 -11.04
C CYS A 16 -3.51 16.14 -9.93
N GLY A 17 -4.08 16.91 -9.01
CA GLY A 17 -5.02 16.43 -8.00
C GLY A 17 -6.26 15.76 -8.60
N ALA A 18 -6.93 16.43 -9.53
CA ALA A 18 -8.10 15.88 -10.22
C ALA A 18 -7.76 14.58 -10.96
N THR A 19 -6.61 14.55 -11.64
CA THR A 19 -6.12 13.36 -12.36
C THR A 19 -5.81 12.21 -11.39
N GLY A 20 -5.12 12.49 -10.29
CA GLY A 20 -4.82 11.50 -9.25
C GLY A 20 -6.08 10.94 -8.60
N GLY A 21 -7.06 11.80 -8.30
CA GLY A 21 -8.36 11.40 -7.77
C GLY A 21 -9.13 10.48 -8.72
N ALA A 22 -9.15 10.81 -10.02
CA ALA A 22 -9.78 9.98 -11.05
C ALA A 22 -9.10 8.61 -11.20
N LEU A 23 -7.77 8.58 -11.20
CA LEU A 23 -6.99 7.34 -11.32
C LEU A 23 -7.22 6.40 -10.13
N PHE A 24 -7.25 6.96 -8.92
CA PHE A 24 -7.55 6.18 -7.71
C PHE A 24 -9.00 5.73 -7.65
N LEU A 25 -9.94 6.55 -8.11
CA LEU A 25 -11.34 6.15 -8.23
C LEU A 25 -11.50 4.96 -9.18
N HIS A 26 -10.85 5.02 -10.35
CA HIS A 26 -10.85 3.92 -11.31
C HIS A 26 -10.30 2.64 -10.70
N ARG A 27 -9.20 2.75 -9.96
CA ARG A 27 -8.59 1.62 -9.26
C ARG A 27 -9.49 1.08 -8.14
N ALA A 28 -10.13 1.95 -7.36
CA ALA A 28 -11.08 1.57 -6.32
C ALA A 28 -12.32 0.89 -6.88
N ARG A 29 -12.82 1.32 -8.05
CA ARG A 29 -13.93 0.66 -8.75
C ARG A 29 -13.57 -0.76 -9.19
N ARG A 30 -12.37 -0.96 -9.74
CA ARG A 30 -11.87 -2.30 -10.07
C ARG A 30 -11.79 -3.20 -8.82
N LEU A 31 -11.22 -2.68 -7.74
CA LEU A 31 -11.16 -3.41 -6.48
C LEU A 31 -12.55 -3.74 -5.92
N HIS A 32 -13.52 -2.84 -6.07
CA HIS A 32 -14.89 -3.09 -5.66
C HIS A 32 -15.58 -4.17 -6.51
N GLN A 33 -15.29 -4.23 -7.81
CA GLN A 33 -15.77 -5.32 -8.68
C GLN A 33 -15.20 -6.67 -8.25
N ASP A 34 -13.94 -6.71 -7.82
CA ASP A 34 -13.32 -7.92 -7.28
C ASP A 34 -13.95 -8.30 -5.92
N GLU A 35 -14.23 -7.32 -5.05
CA GLU A 35 -14.93 -7.56 -3.77
C GLU A 35 -16.36 -8.08 -3.95
N ALA A 36 -17.07 -7.60 -4.98
CA ALA A 36 -18.42 -8.05 -5.28
C ALA A 36 -18.49 -9.55 -5.60
N ARG A 37 -17.40 -10.15 -6.11
CA ARG A 37 -17.31 -11.61 -6.32
C ARG A 37 -17.39 -12.40 -5.00
N TYR A 38 -16.98 -11.76 -3.90
CA TYR A 38 -16.97 -12.35 -2.57
C TYR A 38 -18.16 -11.87 -1.72
N ASP A 39 -19.11 -11.11 -2.29
CA ASP A 39 -20.23 -10.46 -1.59
C ASP A 39 -19.76 -9.50 -0.48
N LEU A 40 -18.56 -8.93 -0.64
CA LEU A 40 -18.02 -7.93 0.26
C LEU A 40 -18.39 -6.55 -0.25
N HIS A 41 -18.93 -5.71 0.64
CA HIS A 41 -19.32 -4.34 0.29
C HIS A 41 -18.65 -3.32 1.20
N THR A 42 -17.75 -2.51 0.63
CA THR A 42 -17.09 -1.38 1.27
C THR A 42 -17.55 -0.04 0.69
N PRO A 43 -18.72 0.50 1.11
CA PRO A 43 -19.35 1.66 0.46
C PRO A 43 -18.54 2.96 0.55
N HIS A 44 -17.63 3.06 1.52
CA HIS A 44 -16.81 4.26 1.72
C HIS A 44 -15.47 4.25 0.95
N LEU A 45 -15.06 3.10 0.42
CA LEU A 45 -13.77 2.93 -0.25
C LEU A 45 -13.57 3.88 -1.43
N PRO A 46 -14.56 4.11 -2.33
CA PRO A 46 -14.39 5.01 -3.47
C PRO A 46 -14.14 6.46 -3.04
N ARG A 47 -14.82 6.94 -1.99
CA ARG A 47 -14.65 8.31 -1.48
C ARG A 47 -13.29 8.53 -0.84
N VAL A 48 -12.85 7.57 -0.01
CA VAL A 48 -11.51 7.61 0.60
C VAL A 48 -10.42 7.52 -0.46
N ALA A 49 -10.58 6.64 -1.45
CA ALA A 49 -9.64 6.51 -2.56
C ALA A 49 -9.55 7.80 -3.40
N THR A 50 -10.68 8.46 -3.70
CA THR A 50 -10.66 9.75 -4.41
C THR A 50 -9.93 10.83 -3.63
N ALA A 51 -10.18 10.94 -2.32
CA ALA A 51 -9.53 11.94 -1.48
C ALA A 51 -8.03 11.70 -1.40
N LEU A 52 -7.61 10.44 -1.16
CA LEU A 52 -6.21 10.04 -1.10
C LEU A 52 -5.49 10.26 -2.45
N GLY A 53 -6.14 9.90 -3.56
CA GLY A 53 -5.64 10.13 -4.90
C GLY A 53 -5.49 11.60 -5.23
N ALA A 54 -6.44 12.44 -4.80
CA ALA A 54 -6.36 13.89 -4.99
C ALA A 54 -5.19 14.51 -4.22
N VAL A 55 -5.02 14.14 -2.94
CA VAL A 55 -3.87 14.60 -2.13
C VAL A 55 -2.55 14.15 -2.74
N THR A 56 -2.46 12.90 -3.18
CA THR A 56 -1.26 12.35 -3.84
C THR A 56 -0.95 13.11 -5.13
N GLY A 57 -1.98 13.38 -5.94
CA GLY A 57 -1.85 14.14 -7.19
C GLY A 57 -1.41 15.59 -6.96
N ILE A 58 -1.95 16.26 -5.95
CA ILE A 58 -1.53 17.62 -5.57
C ILE A 58 -0.07 17.63 -5.13
N ALA A 59 0.35 16.67 -4.29
CA ALA A 59 1.73 16.56 -3.84
C ALA A 59 2.71 16.35 -5.01
N ILE A 60 2.35 15.50 -5.98
CA ILE A 60 3.14 15.30 -7.21
C ILE A 60 3.19 16.58 -8.05
N GLY A 61 2.04 17.25 -8.25
CA GLY A 61 1.97 18.49 -9.01
C GLY A 61 2.79 19.61 -8.38
N PHE A 62 2.76 19.72 -7.05
CA PHE A 62 3.59 20.67 -6.30
C PHE A 62 5.09 20.36 -6.44
N LEU A 63 5.49 19.09 -6.32
CA LEU A 63 6.89 18.67 -6.53
C LEU A 63 7.37 19.00 -7.95
N LEU A 64 6.56 18.72 -8.97
CA LEU A 64 6.87 19.06 -10.36
C LEU A 64 7.04 20.57 -10.56
N ALA A 65 6.09 21.37 -10.05
CA ALA A 65 6.15 22.82 -10.13
C ALA A 65 7.37 23.37 -9.37
N TYR A 66 7.66 22.84 -8.18
CA TYR A 66 8.82 23.20 -7.38
C TYR A 66 10.13 22.90 -8.12
N PHE A 67 10.29 21.68 -8.63
CA PHE A 67 11.51 21.30 -9.36
C PHE A 67 11.68 22.07 -10.67
N ALA A 68 10.60 22.35 -11.38
CA ALA A 68 10.62 23.19 -12.58
C ALA A 68 11.00 24.64 -12.28
N SER A 69 10.54 25.19 -11.16
CA SER A 69 10.88 26.55 -10.72
C SER A 69 12.34 26.69 -10.27
N TYR A 70 12.93 25.59 -9.78
CA TYR A 70 14.29 25.56 -9.25
C TYR A 70 15.34 25.22 -10.33
N SER A 71 14.97 24.52 -11.40
CA SER A 71 15.87 24.24 -12.53
C SER A 71 16.09 25.49 -13.39
N ARG A 72 17.27 26.11 -13.28
CA ARG A 72 17.72 27.15 -14.23
C ARG A 72 18.22 26.55 -15.56
N GLU A 73 18.73 25.31 -15.53
CA GLU A 73 19.19 24.54 -16.69
C GLU A 73 18.64 23.11 -16.63
N PHE A 74 18.37 22.52 -17.80
CA PHE A 74 17.85 21.15 -17.90
C PHE A 74 18.99 20.14 -17.90
N ASP A 75 19.30 19.57 -16.73
CA ASP A 75 20.17 18.39 -16.63
C ASP A 75 19.32 17.12 -16.46
N LEU A 76 19.47 16.20 -17.41
CA LEU A 76 18.76 14.92 -17.44
C LEU A 76 19.00 14.09 -16.17
N VAL A 77 20.25 14.03 -15.67
CA VAL A 77 20.58 13.20 -14.49
C VAL A 77 19.94 13.78 -13.23
N ALA A 78 19.97 15.11 -13.08
CA ALA A 78 19.29 15.78 -11.98
C ALA A 78 17.77 15.59 -12.04
N TRP A 79 17.16 15.63 -13.22
CA TRP A 79 15.72 15.39 -13.40
C TRP A 79 15.33 13.94 -13.10
N ILE A 80 16.13 12.96 -13.52
CA ILE A 80 15.93 11.55 -13.16
C ILE A 80 16.04 11.40 -11.63
N GLY A 81 17.06 12.00 -11.01
CA GLY A 81 17.22 12.00 -9.55
C GLY A 81 16.01 12.62 -8.84
N ARG A 82 15.46 13.74 -9.34
CA ARG A 82 14.26 14.39 -8.77
C ARG A 82 12.98 13.60 -9.01
N SER A 83 12.88 12.89 -10.13
CA SER A 83 11.74 12.02 -10.43
C SER A 83 11.57 10.90 -9.40
N SER A 84 12.65 10.51 -8.70
CA SER A 84 12.57 9.56 -7.59
C SER A 84 11.58 9.99 -6.50
N TYR A 85 11.50 11.29 -6.17
CA TYR A 85 10.54 11.80 -5.18
C TYR A 85 9.09 11.60 -5.64
N ILE A 86 8.84 11.79 -6.93
CA ILE A 86 7.52 11.58 -7.54
C ILE A 86 7.13 10.09 -7.45
N LEU A 87 8.08 9.20 -7.75
CA LEU A 87 7.88 7.76 -7.65
C LEU A 87 7.61 7.32 -6.20
N VAL A 88 8.34 7.87 -5.23
CA VAL A 88 8.10 7.61 -3.80
C VAL A 88 6.70 8.07 -3.40
N VAL A 89 6.31 9.32 -3.69
CA VAL A 89 4.99 9.85 -3.33
C VAL A 89 3.86 9.05 -3.99
N GLY A 90 3.99 8.76 -5.29
CA GLY A 90 3.01 7.94 -6.01
C GLY A 90 2.87 6.55 -5.43
N SER A 91 4.00 5.90 -5.11
CA SER A 91 4.02 4.57 -4.49
C SER A 91 3.39 4.58 -3.10
N VAL A 92 3.70 5.59 -2.27
CA VAL A 92 3.10 5.76 -0.94
C VAL A 92 1.58 5.92 -1.05
N GLY A 93 1.10 6.76 -1.96
CA GLY A 93 -0.33 6.95 -2.16
C GLY A 93 -1.05 5.64 -2.49
N VAL A 94 -0.49 4.84 -3.42
CA VAL A 94 -1.07 3.54 -3.79
C VAL A 94 -1.05 2.56 -2.60
N GLN A 95 0.05 2.53 -1.83
CA GLN A 95 0.17 1.66 -0.66
C GLN A 95 -0.82 2.03 0.44
N LEU A 96 -1.00 3.31 0.73
CA LEU A 96 -1.99 3.78 1.70
C LEU A 96 -3.41 3.38 1.31
N MET A 97 -3.74 3.40 0.02
CA MET A 97 -5.04 2.95 -0.47
C MET A 97 -5.25 1.45 -0.23
N ILE A 98 -4.25 0.63 -0.58
CA ILE A 98 -4.33 -0.83 -0.44
C ILE A 98 -4.37 -1.24 1.04
N LEU A 99 -3.48 -0.68 1.87
CA LEU A 99 -3.45 -0.98 3.30
C LEU A 99 -4.70 -0.46 4.01
N GLY A 100 -5.20 0.72 3.65
CA GLY A 100 -6.44 1.27 4.21
C GLY A 100 -7.65 0.40 3.90
N ARG A 101 -7.73 -0.14 2.68
CA ARG A 101 -8.74 -1.14 2.30
C ARG A 101 -8.65 -2.40 3.16
N ILE A 102 -7.46 -3.00 3.25
CA ILE A 102 -7.23 -4.22 4.02
C ILE A 102 -7.58 -3.97 5.49
N PHE A 103 -7.13 -2.86 6.06
CA PHE A 103 -7.45 -2.47 7.43
C PHE A 103 -8.96 -2.39 7.69
N PHE A 104 -9.72 -1.78 6.78
CA PHE A 104 -11.17 -1.68 6.95
C PHE A 104 -11.87 -3.04 6.88
N LEU A 105 -11.44 -3.91 5.94
CA LEU A 105 -11.95 -5.28 5.85
C LEU A 105 -11.62 -6.08 7.13
N LEU A 106 -10.37 -6.00 7.59
CA LEU A 106 -9.90 -6.70 8.79
C LEU A 106 -10.65 -6.24 10.05
N ARG A 107 -10.86 -4.93 10.20
CA ARG A 107 -11.64 -4.37 11.31
C ARG A 107 -13.10 -4.84 11.28
N ARG A 108 -13.68 -5.03 10.10
CA ARG A 108 -15.04 -5.57 9.94
C ARG A 108 -15.08 -7.05 10.32
N GLU A 109 -14.07 -7.84 9.92
CA GLU A 109 -13.93 -9.23 10.34
C GLU A 109 -13.80 -9.36 11.86
N GLU A 110 -12.90 -8.58 12.48
CA GLU A 110 -12.73 -8.51 13.94
C GLU A 110 -14.06 -8.21 14.66
N ALA A 111 -14.83 -7.24 14.15
CA ALA A 111 -16.13 -6.90 14.74
C ALA A 111 -17.18 -8.01 14.59
N SER A 112 -17.08 -8.84 13.54
CA SER A 112 -18.01 -9.96 13.32
C SER A 112 -17.78 -11.15 14.23
N MET A 113 -16.63 -11.23 14.90
CA MET A 113 -16.34 -12.28 15.87
C MET A 113 -16.90 -12.00 17.27
N GLY A 114 -17.61 -10.88 17.46
CA GLY A 114 -18.32 -10.56 18.70
C GLY A 114 -19.68 -11.26 18.85
N ARG A 115 -20.38 -11.02 19.96
CA ARG A 115 -21.69 -11.62 20.31
C ARG A 115 -22.82 -11.44 19.27
N LYS A 116 -22.68 -10.50 18.33
CA LYS A 116 -23.59 -10.31 17.20
C LYS A 116 -22.76 -10.21 15.92
N PRO A 117 -22.60 -11.32 15.18
CA PRO A 117 -21.82 -11.28 13.94
C PRO A 117 -22.46 -10.32 12.95
N ALA A 118 -21.66 -9.41 12.41
CA ALA A 118 -22.10 -8.53 11.34
C ALA A 118 -22.38 -9.38 10.09
N PRO A 119 -23.53 -9.18 9.41
CA PRO A 119 -23.84 -9.96 8.21
C PRO A 119 -22.86 -9.63 7.06
N HIS A 120 -22.63 -10.61 6.19
CA HIS A 120 -21.73 -10.53 5.02
C HIS A 120 -20.24 -10.30 5.37
N THR A 121 -19.73 -11.00 6.39
CA THR A 121 -18.28 -11.13 6.59
C THR A 121 -17.77 -12.49 6.11
N LEU A 122 -16.49 -12.56 5.77
CA LEU A 122 -15.83 -13.80 5.37
C LEU A 122 -15.97 -14.84 6.48
N SER A 123 -15.74 -14.45 7.74
CA SER A 123 -15.82 -15.38 8.88
C SER A 123 -17.22 -16.02 9.03
N VAL A 124 -18.29 -15.23 8.86
CA VAL A 124 -19.68 -15.75 8.92
C VAL A 124 -19.96 -16.69 7.75
N LYS A 125 -19.58 -16.31 6.53
CA LYS A 125 -19.71 -17.17 5.35
C LYS A 125 -18.96 -18.49 5.52
N ARG A 126 -17.76 -18.45 6.09
CA ARG A 126 -16.98 -19.66 6.40
C ARG A 126 -17.70 -20.53 7.41
N GLN A 127 -18.32 -19.95 8.43
CA GLN A 127 -19.13 -20.68 9.41
C GLN A 127 -20.36 -21.34 8.78
N GLU A 128 -21.08 -20.63 7.93
CA GLU A 128 -22.25 -21.18 7.23
C GLU A 128 -21.85 -22.33 6.29
N ARG A 129 -20.78 -22.16 5.51
CA ARG A 129 -20.26 -23.23 4.62
C ARG A 129 -19.75 -24.42 5.41
N TRP A 130 -19.03 -24.19 6.51
CA TRP A 130 -18.56 -25.26 7.40
C TRP A 130 -19.74 -26.07 7.96
N ARG A 131 -20.78 -25.39 8.46
CA ARG A 131 -22.00 -26.06 8.94
C ARG A 131 -22.70 -26.85 7.83
N ALA A 132 -22.77 -26.31 6.61
CA ALA A 132 -23.37 -26.99 5.46
C ALA A 132 -22.56 -28.23 5.03
N LEU A 133 -21.23 -28.12 4.97
CA LEU A 133 -20.32 -29.24 4.69
C LEU A 133 -20.45 -30.33 5.76
N ARG A 134 -20.52 -29.94 7.03
CA ARG A 134 -20.73 -30.84 8.17
C ARG A 134 -22.08 -31.56 8.16
N GLN A 135 -23.13 -30.95 7.60
CA GLN A 135 -24.41 -31.65 7.40
C GLN A 135 -24.33 -32.68 6.27
N ARG A 136 -23.45 -32.46 5.29
CA ARG A 136 -23.35 -33.28 4.09
C ARG A 136 -22.36 -34.43 4.21
N TYR A 137 -21.28 -34.26 4.95
CA TYR A 137 -20.23 -35.25 5.14
C TYR A 137 -20.17 -35.73 6.59
N ARG A 138 -20.22 -37.05 6.79
CA ARG A 138 -20.16 -37.70 8.11
C ARG A 138 -18.74 -38.02 8.58
N HIS A 139 -17.76 -38.03 7.67
CA HIS A 139 -16.37 -38.43 7.95
C HIS A 139 -15.44 -37.22 7.99
N ASP A 140 -14.64 -37.13 9.06
CA ASP A 140 -13.81 -35.97 9.42
C ASP A 140 -12.69 -35.65 8.41
N VAL A 141 -12.25 -36.66 7.64
CA VAL A 141 -11.19 -36.51 6.62
C VAL A 141 -11.68 -35.70 5.41
N ASP A 142 -12.91 -35.92 4.96
CA ASP A 142 -13.51 -35.17 3.85
C ASP A 142 -13.85 -33.73 4.26
N LEU A 143 -14.15 -33.51 5.54
CA LEU A 143 -14.36 -32.18 6.13
C LEU A 143 -13.08 -31.34 6.12
N ARG A 144 -11.92 -31.93 6.43
CA ARG A 144 -10.63 -31.21 6.43
C ARG A 144 -10.18 -30.83 5.01
N ALA A 145 -10.37 -31.71 4.03
CA ALA A 145 -10.00 -31.41 2.64
C ALA A 145 -10.80 -30.23 2.04
N HIS A 146 -12.06 -30.06 2.45
CA HIS A 146 -12.91 -28.93 2.01
C HIS A 146 -12.75 -27.67 2.88
N ASP A 147 -12.01 -27.76 3.99
CA ASP A 147 -11.62 -26.60 4.81
C ASP A 147 -10.48 -25.81 4.12
N ASP A 148 -9.60 -26.50 3.38
CA ASP A 148 -8.53 -25.86 2.60
C ASP A 148 -9.11 -24.91 1.52
N ASP A 149 -10.24 -25.26 0.91
CA ASP A 149 -10.94 -24.38 -0.04
C ASP A 149 -11.49 -23.11 0.63
N VAL A 150 -11.89 -23.24 1.88
CA VAL A 150 -12.45 -22.15 2.71
C VAL A 150 -11.33 -21.23 3.20
N VAL A 151 -10.18 -21.78 3.58
CA VAL A 151 -8.94 -21.04 3.86
C VAL A 151 -8.42 -20.34 2.59
N GLY A 152 -8.55 -20.98 1.44
CA GLY A 152 -8.21 -20.41 0.12
C GLY A 152 -8.91 -19.09 -0.18
N GLU A 153 -10.16 -18.89 0.26
CA GLU A 153 -10.89 -17.63 0.08
C GLU A 153 -10.34 -16.51 0.96
N LEU A 154 -9.93 -16.80 2.20
CA LEU A 154 -9.25 -15.83 3.08
C LEU A 154 -7.90 -15.41 2.50
N ILE A 155 -7.11 -16.40 2.07
CA ILE A 155 -5.82 -16.18 1.42
C ILE A 155 -6.02 -15.39 0.13
N GLY A 156 -7.08 -15.65 -0.64
CA GLY A 156 -7.40 -14.90 -1.85
C GLY A 156 -7.76 -13.45 -1.60
N VAL A 157 -8.58 -13.16 -0.59
CA VAL A 157 -9.14 -11.82 -0.34
C VAL A 157 -8.24 -10.92 0.50
N LEU A 158 -7.55 -11.48 1.51
CA LEU A 158 -6.72 -10.71 2.46
C LEU A 158 -5.24 -11.07 2.36
N GLY A 159 -4.90 -12.36 2.29
CA GLY A 159 -3.50 -12.83 2.27
C GLY A 159 -2.73 -12.38 1.03
N THR A 160 -3.27 -12.64 -0.16
CA THR A 160 -2.63 -12.38 -1.45
C THR A 160 -2.44 -10.87 -1.68
N PRO A 161 -3.45 -10.00 -1.43
CA PRO A 161 -3.24 -8.56 -1.50
C PRO A 161 -2.21 -8.04 -0.50
N LEU A 162 -2.12 -8.61 0.70
CA LEU A 162 -1.14 -8.21 1.71
C LEU A 162 0.29 -8.61 1.32
N LEU A 163 0.48 -9.83 0.80
CA LEU A 163 1.75 -10.30 0.25
C LEU A 163 2.19 -9.44 -0.95
N ASN A 164 1.26 -9.12 -1.85
CA ASN A 164 1.52 -8.24 -2.98
C ASN A 164 1.85 -6.81 -2.51
N ALA A 165 1.15 -6.28 -1.51
CA ALA A 165 1.46 -4.98 -0.92
C ALA A 165 2.88 -4.96 -0.35
N ARG A 166 3.28 -5.99 0.40
CA ARG A 166 4.64 -6.14 0.95
C ARG A 166 5.69 -6.18 -0.16
N ARG A 167 5.44 -6.94 -1.23
CA ARG A 167 6.33 -7.00 -2.41
C ARG A 167 6.42 -5.68 -3.14
N ASP A 168 5.33 -4.93 -3.24
CA ASP A 168 5.35 -3.62 -3.91
C ASP A 168 5.99 -2.54 -3.04
N GLN A 169 5.90 -2.63 -1.70
CA GLN A 169 6.59 -1.74 -0.78
C GLN A 169 8.11 -1.86 -0.85
N SER A 170 8.62 -3.07 -1.15
CA SER A 170 10.07 -3.27 -1.29
C SER A 170 10.66 -2.45 -2.42
N ARG A 171 9.84 -1.90 -3.34
CA ARG A 171 10.27 -1.00 -4.42
C ARG A 171 10.55 0.43 -3.96
N ILE A 172 9.97 0.88 -2.84
CA ILE A 172 10.11 2.27 -2.37
C ILE A 172 11.58 2.62 -2.09
N PRO A 173 12.38 1.78 -1.38
CA PRO A 173 13.80 2.02 -1.21
C PRO A 173 14.59 2.09 -2.53
N PHE A 174 14.20 1.34 -3.57
CA PHE A 174 14.87 1.40 -4.87
C PHE A 174 14.68 2.75 -5.57
N TYR A 175 13.55 3.43 -5.37
CA TYR A 175 13.39 4.81 -5.85
C TYR A 175 14.36 5.74 -5.13
N GLY A 176 14.55 5.58 -3.81
CA GLY A 176 15.58 6.30 -3.05
C GLY A 176 16.98 6.08 -3.59
N TYR A 177 17.33 4.81 -3.87
CA TYR A 177 18.61 4.41 -4.46
C TYR A 177 18.84 5.04 -5.84
N LEU A 178 17.82 5.11 -6.70
CA LEU A 178 17.89 5.80 -7.98
C LEU A 178 18.29 7.27 -7.81
N GLY A 179 17.71 7.94 -6.80
CA GLY A 179 18.10 9.29 -6.43
C GLY A 179 19.55 9.40 -5.95
N THR A 180 20.01 8.42 -5.14
CA THR A 180 21.40 8.33 -4.67
C THR A 180 22.39 8.18 -5.81
N VAL A 181 22.13 7.25 -6.73
CA VAL A 181 22.97 7.00 -7.90
C VAL A 181 23.05 8.27 -8.76
N CYS A 182 21.93 8.96 -8.99
CA CYS A 182 21.94 10.22 -9.73
C CYS A 182 22.76 11.29 -9.01
N GLY A 183 22.63 11.44 -7.69
CA GLY A 183 23.43 12.40 -6.92
C GLY A 183 24.94 12.12 -6.97
N ILE A 184 25.33 10.85 -6.89
CA ILE A 184 26.74 10.43 -7.04
C ILE A 184 27.24 10.70 -8.47
N LEU A 185 26.42 10.43 -9.49
CA LEU A 185 26.78 10.70 -10.89
C LEU A 185 26.97 12.20 -11.16
N LEU A 186 26.15 13.06 -10.55
CA LEU A 186 26.34 14.51 -10.62
C LEU A 186 27.68 14.92 -9.99
N MET A 187 27.98 14.41 -8.80
CA MET A 187 29.25 14.65 -8.12
C MET A 187 30.46 14.17 -8.94
N ALA A 188 30.36 12.98 -9.53
CA ALA A 188 31.43 12.39 -10.35
C ALA A 188 31.70 13.18 -11.63
N ARG A 189 30.66 13.73 -12.27
CA ARG A 189 30.80 14.59 -13.46
C ARG A 189 31.59 15.86 -13.15
N GLU A 190 31.40 16.44 -11.98
CA GLU A 190 32.07 17.68 -11.60
C GLU A 190 33.52 17.44 -11.17
N LEU A 191 33.81 16.29 -10.56
CA LEU A 191 35.18 15.83 -10.29
C LEU A 191 36.00 15.63 -11.57
N GLY A 192 35.36 15.17 -12.67
CA GLY A 192 36.01 14.95 -13.96
C GLY A 192 36.36 16.22 -14.73
N GLY A 193 35.89 17.39 -14.28
CA GLY A 193 36.07 18.67 -14.97
C GLY A 193 37.10 19.62 -14.34
N ILE A 194 37.83 19.19 -13.31
CA ILE A 194 38.77 20.05 -12.56
C ILE A 194 40.03 20.31 -13.41
N ASN A 195 40.18 21.51 -13.96
CA ASN A 195 41.39 21.94 -14.67
C ASN A 195 42.11 23.15 -14.01
N GLU A 196 41.49 23.92 -13.11
CA GLU A 196 42.16 25.06 -12.44
C GLU A 196 41.79 25.30 -10.95
N ALA A 197 42.72 25.90 -10.19
CA ALA A 197 42.61 26.10 -8.73
C ALA A 197 41.43 26.98 -8.28
N THR A 198 40.95 27.91 -9.10
CA THR A 198 39.74 28.72 -8.85
C THR A 198 38.42 27.97 -9.12
N GLU A 199 38.45 26.84 -9.82
CA GLU A 199 37.29 25.96 -10.02
C GLU A 199 36.98 25.13 -8.77
N THR A 200 37.96 24.93 -7.89
CA THR A 200 37.83 24.06 -6.72
C THR A 200 36.66 24.42 -5.80
N PHE A 201 36.38 25.72 -5.57
CA PHE A 201 35.25 26.15 -4.72
C PHE A 201 33.89 25.94 -5.40
N ARG A 202 33.79 26.19 -6.71
CA ARG A 202 32.56 25.92 -7.47
C ARG A 202 32.28 24.42 -7.54
N VAL A 203 33.31 23.62 -7.79
CA VAL A 203 33.24 22.16 -7.79
C VAL A 203 32.85 21.62 -6.41
N LEU A 204 33.42 22.13 -5.31
CA LEU A 204 33.01 21.76 -3.95
C LEU A 204 31.53 22.08 -3.68
N GLN A 205 31.06 23.26 -4.10
CA GLN A 205 29.67 23.66 -3.93
C GLN A 205 28.72 22.77 -4.72
N SER A 206 29.06 22.46 -5.96
CA SER A 206 28.23 21.65 -6.84
C SER A 206 28.24 20.17 -6.42
N MET A 207 29.39 19.67 -5.92
CA MET A 207 29.52 18.34 -5.34
C MET A 207 28.65 18.19 -4.10
N ALA A 208 28.58 19.24 -3.27
CA ALA A 208 27.69 19.27 -2.11
C ALA A 208 26.22 19.17 -2.52
N VAL A 209 25.81 19.74 -3.66
CA VAL A 209 24.44 19.60 -4.18
C VAL A 209 24.14 18.15 -4.59
N GLY A 210 25.07 17.48 -5.29
CA GLY A 210 24.92 16.07 -5.66
C GLY A 210 24.84 15.15 -4.43
N LEU A 211 25.68 15.40 -3.42
CA LEU A 211 25.71 14.65 -2.17
C LEU A 211 24.44 14.87 -1.33
N VAL A 212 23.97 16.12 -1.22
CA VAL A 212 22.70 16.43 -0.52
C VAL A 212 21.52 15.75 -1.22
N LEU A 213 21.46 15.79 -2.55
CA LEU A 213 20.41 15.09 -3.30
C LEU A 213 20.41 13.59 -2.99
N ALA A 214 21.59 12.96 -2.98
CA ALA A 214 21.74 11.54 -2.71
C ALA A 214 21.27 11.13 -1.29
N PHE A 215 21.60 11.93 -0.28
CA PHE A 215 21.15 11.67 1.09
C PHE A 215 19.66 11.93 1.28
N GLN A 216 19.13 13.02 0.72
CA GLN A 216 17.73 13.38 0.87
C GLN A 216 16.79 12.38 0.19
N THR A 217 17.11 11.89 -1.00
CA THR A 217 16.26 10.90 -1.70
C THR A 217 16.20 9.59 -0.93
N THR A 218 17.33 9.15 -0.39
CA THR A 218 17.42 7.95 0.45
C THR A 218 16.61 8.12 1.73
N LEU A 219 16.79 9.26 2.41
CA LEU A 219 16.10 9.55 3.66
C LEU A 219 14.59 9.59 3.47
N VAL A 220 14.10 10.28 2.43
CA VAL A 220 12.67 10.35 2.14
C VAL A 220 12.10 8.98 1.81
N ALA A 221 12.80 8.17 1.02
CA ALA A 221 12.37 6.81 0.72
C ALA A 221 12.29 5.93 1.98
N LEU A 222 13.27 6.03 2.89
CA LEU A 222 13.26 5.28 4.16
C LEU A 222 12.17 5.74 5.11
N VAL A 223 12.00 7.06 5.28
CA VAL A 223 10.95 7.65 6.12
C VAL A 223 9.56 7.27 5.60
N ALA A 224 9.39 7.17 4.27
CA ALA A 224 8.16 6.69 3.67
C ALA A 224 7.95 5.17 3.84
N PHE A 225 9.02 4.38 3.69
CA PHE A 225 8.96 2.92 3.70
C PHE A 225 8.73 2.33 5.09
N LEU A 226 9.44 2.80 6.11
CA LEU A 226 9.43 2.18 7.45
C LEU A 226 8.03 2.14 8.08
N PRO A 227 7.22 3.22 8.07
CA PRO A 227 5.87 3.19 8.60
C PRO A 227 4.96 2.23 7.83
N LEU A 228 5.05 2.23 6.49
CA LEU A 228 4.24 1.35 5.64
C LEU A 228 4.53 -0.12 5.90
N ARG A 229 5.81 -0.47 6.06
CA ARG A 229 6.23 -1.82 6.43
C ARG A 229 5.66 -2.21 7.78
N LYS A 230 5.77 -1.35 8.79
CA LYS A 230 5.23 -1.60 10.13
C LYS A 230 3.71 -1.81 10.12
N VAL A 231 2.97 -1.01 9.34
CA VAL A 231 1.52 -1.18 9.19
C VAL A 231 1.20 -2.52 8.52
N THR A 232 1.97 -2.93 7.52
CA THR A 232 1.77 -4.21 6.83
C THR A 232 2.00 -5.39 7.76
N ASP A 233 3.08 -5.35 8.55
CA ASP A 233 3.39 -6.39 9.55
C ASP A 233 2.28 -6.46 10.62
N LEU A 234 1.74 -5.31 11.06
CA LEU A 234 0.63 -5.25 12.01
C LEU A 234 -0.68 -5.81 11.43
N LEU A 235 -0.96 -5.56 10.15
CA LEU A 235 -2.12 -6.13 9.46
C LEU A 235 -1.98 -7.65 9.28
N ALA A 236 -0.76 -8.14 9.02
CA ALA A 236 -0.48 -9.58 8.95
C ALA A 236 -0.75 -10.25 10.30
N GLN A 237 -0.21 -9.70 11.38
CA GLN A 237 -0.44 -10.23 12.73
C GLN A 237 -1.92 -10.27 13.12
N ARG A 238 -2.69 -9.24 12.73
CA ARG A 238 -4.14 -9.21 12.95
C ARG A 238 -4.86 -10.28 12.14
N LEU A 239 -4.44 -10.51 10.90
CA LEU A 239 -4.98 -11.58 10.06
C LEU A 239 -4.74 -12.95 10.71
N ASP A 240 -3.53 -13.21 11.21
CA ASP A 240 -3.18 -14.45 11.92
C ASP A 240 -4.06 -14.63 13.17
N THR A 241 -4.33 -13.55 13.91
CA THR A 241 -5.20 -13.58 15.09
C THR A 241 -6.64 -13.98 14.72
N ILE A 242 -7.15 -13.47 13.60
CA ILE A 242 -8.47 -13.82 13.08
C ILE A 242 -8.49 -15.31 12.70
N GLU A 243 -7.44 -15.79 12.03
CA GLU A 243 -7.32 -17.19 11.65
C GLU A 243 -7.26 -18.14 12.86
N GLU A 244 -6.47 -17.80 13.89
CA GLU A 244 -6.43 -18.57 15.14
C GLU A 244 -7.81 -18.62 15.83
N SER A 245 -8.51 -17.49 15.88
CA SER A 245 -9.83 -17.43 16.53
C SER A 245 -10.90 -18.22 15.77
N TRP A 246 -10.79 -18.27 14.44
CA TRP A 246 -11.61 -19.14 13.59
C TRP A 246 -11.35 -20.62 13.90
N LEU A 247 -10.08 -21.04 13.93
CA LEU A 247 -9.71 -22.42 14.25
C LEU A 247 -10.22 -22.85 15.62
N ARG A 248 -10.09 -22.00 16.65
CA ARG A 248 -10.63 -22.28 17.98
C ARG A 248 -12.15 -22.45 17.97
N SER A 249 -12.88 -21.55 17.30
CA SER A 249 -14.34 -21.62 17.24
C SER A 249 -14.82 -22.90 16.54
N ARG A 250 -14.11 -23.33 15.49
CA ARG A 250 -14.37 -24.58 14.77
C ARG A 250 -14.14 -25.81 15.66
N ASP A 251 -13.03 -25.81 16.40
CA ASP A 251 -12.65 -26.91 17.28
C ASP A 251 -13.64 -27.02 18.47
N ASP A 252 -14.08 -25.91 19.04
CA ASP A 252 -15.11 -25.88 20.08
C ASP A 252 -16.46 -26.42 19.58
N GLU A 253 -16.89 -26.02 18.37
CA GLU A 253 -18.10 -26.56 17.71
C GLU A 253 -17.97 -28.06 17.38
N SER A 254 -16.75 -28.61 17.22
CA SER A 254 -16.56 -30.06 17.02
C SER A 254 -16.72 -30.82 18.34
N ARG A 255 -16.05 -30.35 19.41
CA ARG A 255 -16.07 -30.98 20.73
C ARG A 255 -17.47 -31.01 21.36
N SER A 256 -18.22 -29.91 21.26
CA SER A 256 -19.56 -29.83 21.86
C SER A 256 -20.53 -30.88 21.32
N ARG A 257 -20.32 -31.36 20.10
CA ARG A 257 -21.20 -32.34 19.46
C ARG A 257 -20.82 -33.78 19.79
N ASP A 258 -19.53 -34.08 19.91
CA ASP A 258 -19.06 -35.38 20.39
C ASP A 258 -19.58 -35.66 21.81
N ASP A 259 -19.63 -34.62 22.66
CA ASP A 259 -20.20 -34.70 24.00
C ASP A 259 -21.73 -34.94 23.99
N ASP A 260 -22.45 -34.35 23.03
CA ASP A 260 -23.90 -34.55 22.85
C ASP A 260 -24.26 -35.91 22.24
N GLU A 261 -23.40 -36.46 21.35
CA GLU A 261 -23.57 -37.81 20.79
C GLU A 261 -23.18 -38.89 21.82
N SER A 262 -22.15 -38.65 22.65
CA SER A 262 -21.75 -39.53 23.76
C SER A 262 -22.83 -39.65 24.85
N LYS A 263 -23.59 -38.58 25.11
CA LYS A 263 -24.72 -38.61 26.07
C LYS A 263 -26.00 -39.28 25.53
N LYS A 264 -26.07 -39.56 24.23
CA LYS A 264 -27.24 -40.17 23.57
C LYS A 264 -27.05 -41.66 23.25
N GLY A 265 -25.84 -42.19 23.42
CA GLY A 265 -25.54 -43.63 23.35
C GLY A 265 -25.62 -44.29 24.72
#